data_AF-A0A964PXX7-F1
#
_entry.id   AF-A0A964PXX7-F1
#
_cell.length_a   1.000
_cell.length_b   1.000
_cell.length_c   1.000
_cell.angle_alpha   90.00
_cell.angle_beta   90.00
_cell.angle_gamma   90.00
#
_symmetry.space_group_name_H-M   'P 1'
#
loop_
_entity.id
_entity.type
_entity.pdbx_description
1 polymer ?
#
loop_
_entity_poly.entity_id
_entity_poly.type
_entity_poly.pdbx_seq_one_letter_code
_entity_poly.pdbx_strand_id
1 'polypeptide(L)'
;MVIGLSAVIVAVTKESPRILTIAAPSPRSVGAGRSRVGANPARGRAIPRRTDAMEGSLASARDGAEGDVLPYGPLDPEADRTFELTLRRWVRERTGLDLGYVEQLYTFGDRDRSAQRPVGAPKVISVAYLALVREDRPTGPDRPRWRDWYTFFPWEDWRQDQPEVIRRTIAPALSTWAAQAPRGSPREERRERAGIAFGLEGAGWDADRVLDRYELLYEVGLVREAHRDRKRAGADPTQGPGLGHAMDMDHRRILATGLGRIRGKLRYRPVVFELLPGTFTLLRLQTVVEALVGLRLHKQNFRRLVESGGLVEGTGKLDSRTGGRPAEIFRFRREVLRERRAPGVVLPGSR
;
A
#
# COMPACT_ATOMS: atom_id res chain seq x y z
N MET A 1 -24.24 -0.68 10.29
CA MET A 1 -23.15 -0.75 9.29
C MET A 1 -22.39 0.56 9.31
N VAL A 2 -21.07 0.55 9.18
CA VAL A 2 -20.20 1.73 9.24
C VAL A 2 -19.32 1.77 7.99
N ILE A 3 -19.12 2.95 7.40
CA ILE A 3 -18.18 3.16 6.31
C ILE A 3 -16.90 3.77 6.90
N GLY A 4 -15.77 3.10 6.66
CA GLY A 4 -14.44 3.61 6.96
C GLY A 4 -13.66 3.88 5.68
N LEU A 5 -12.67 4.74 5.78
CA LEU A 5 -11.75 5.09 4.70
C LEU A 5 -10.36 4.59 5.07
N SER A 6 -9.66 3.93 4.15
CA SER A 6 -8.26 3.49 4.33
C SER A 6 -7.40 4.09 3.23
N ALA A 7 -6.16 4.49 3.54
CA ALA A 7 -5.23 5.04 2.55
C ALA A 7 -3.91 4.28 2.50
N VAL A 8 -3.56 3.82 1.30
CA VAL A 8 -2.19 3.44 0.92
C VAL A 8 -1.49 4.71 0.47
N ILE A 9 -0.70 5.31 1.35
CA ILE A 9 0.05 6.54 1.05
C ILE A 9 1.49 6.16 0.70
N VAL A 10 1.91 6.45 -0.53
CA VAL A 10 3.21 6.06 -1.07
C VAL A 10 4.11 7.28 -1.25
N ALA A 11 5.37 7.12 -0.86
CA ALA A 11 6.47 8.03 -1.16
C ALA A 11 7.70 7.22 -1.62
N VAL A 12 8.71 7.87 -2.22
CA VAL A 12 9.97 7.21 -2.57
C VAL A 12 11.17 7.97 -2.01
N THR A 13 11.88 7.30 -1.10
CA THR A 13 12.93 7.85 -0.25
C THR A 13 14.22 7.08 -0.46
N LYS A 14 15.32 7.77 -0.80
CA LYS A 14 16.63 7.10 -0.95
C LYS A 14 16.53 5.79 -1.76
N GLU A 15 15.77 5.81 -2.86
CA GLU A 15 15.62 4.66 -3.77
C GLU A 15 14.80 3.47 -3.20
N SER A 16 14.22 3.62 -2.02
CA SER A 16 13.24 2.69 -1.46
C SER A 16 11.83 3.27 -1.57
N PRO A 17 10.87 2.49 -2.07
CA PRO A 17 9.46 2.83 -1.97
C PRO A 17 8.99 2.68 -0.51
N ARG A 18 8.26 3.67 -0.02
CA ARG A 18 7.80 3.75 1.35
C ARG A 18 6.28 3.83 1.39
N ILE A 19 5.70 3.22 2.42
CA ILE A 19 4.29 3.36 2.74
C ILE A 19 4.15 4.00 4.11
N LEU A 20 3.16 4.88 4.26
CA LEU A 20 2.86 5.45 5.56
C LEU A 20 2.08 4.44 6.38
N THR A 21 2.57 4.19 7.58
CA THR A 21 1.87 3.45 8.63
C THR A 21 1.58 4.37 9.80
N ILE A 22 0.56 4.06 10.57
CA ILE A 22 0.32 4.67 11.88
C ILE A 22 0.31 3.58 12.94
N ALA A 23 0.55 3.96 14.19
CA ALA A 23 0.36 3.03 15.30
C ALA A 23 -1.13 2.69 15.41
N ALA A 24 -1.46 1.40 15.59
CA ALA A 24 -2.81 1.03 15.93
C ALA A 24 -3.24 1.75 17.22
N PRO A 25 -4.46 2.33 17.29
CA PRO A 25 -4.90 3.06 18.47
C PRO A 25 -4.88 2.12 19.68
N SER A 26 -4.13 2.50 20.72
CA SER A 26 -4.18 1.79 22.00
C SER A 26 -5.52 2.06 22.68
N PRO A 27 -6.17 1.06 23.31
CA PRO A 27 -7.46 1.26 23.99
C PRO A 27 -7.42 2.33 25.10
N ARG A 28 -6.23 2.76 25.55
CA ARG A 28 -6.03 3.80 26.56
C ARG A 28 -6.02 5.25 26.01
N SER A 29 -5.86 5.49 24.70
CA SER A 29 -5.71 6.85 24.17
C SER A 29 -7.04 7.59 23.94
N VAL A 30 -8.17 6.88 23.94
CA VAL A 30 -9.51 7.48 23.75
C VAL A 30 -9.98 8.29 24.98
N GLY A 31 -9.27 8.20 26.12
CA GLY A 31 -9.66 8.86 27.37
C GLY A 31 -8.98 10.19 27.71
N ALA A 32 -7.86 10.56 27.07
CA ALA A 32 -6.95 11.59 27.61
C ALA A 32 -6.93 12.94 26.86
N GLY A 33 -7.78 13.12 25.85
CA GLY A 33 -7.90 14.35 25.07
C GLY A 33 -9.07 15.25 25.47
N ARG A 34 -9.44 15.33 26.75
CA ARG A 34 -10.47 16.29 27.22
C ARG A 34 -9.79 17.56 27.72
N SER A 35 -9.57 18.52 26.84
CA SER A 35 -9.17 19.87 27.25
C SER A 35 -10.37 20.61 27.83
N ARG A 36 -10.16 21.18 29.02
CA ARG A 36 -11.11 21.96 29.82
C ARG A 36 -11.64 23.15 29.01
N VAL A 37 -12.89 23.08 28.59
CA VAL A 37 -13.68 24.28 28.27
C VAL A 37 -14.60 24.53 29.46
N GLY A 38 -14.54 25.75 30.00
CA GLY A 38 -15.24 26.16 31.21
C GLY A 38 -16.72 25.79 31.19
N ALA A 39 -17.15 25.15 32.28
CA ALA A 39 -18.55 24.81 32.49
C ALA A 39 -19.36 26.10 32.69
N ASN A 40 -20.25 26.40 31.73
CA ASN A 40 -21.37 27.30 31.94
C ASN A 40 -22.57 26.45 32.41
N PRO A 41 -23.10 26.62 33.64
CA PRO A 41 -24.10 25.72 34.20
C PRO A 41 -25.51 26.15 33.74
N ALA A 42 -25.79 26.06 32.45
CA ALA A 42 -27.14 26.22 31.91
C ALA A 42 -27.21 25.73 30.45
N ARG A 43 -27.26 24.42 30.23
CA ARG A 43 -27.91 23.74 29.08
C ARG A 43 -27.70 22.23 29.19
N GLY A 44 -28.67 21.49 28.66
CA GLY A 44 -28.89 20.07 28.90
C GLY A 44 -27.72 19.13 28.59
N ARG A 45 -27.83 17.95 29.21
CA ARG A 45 -27.01 16.74 29.06
C ARG A 45 -26.37 16.65 27.66
N ALA A 46 -25.06 16.87 27.57
CA ALA A 46 -24.31 16.69 26.33
C ALA A 46 -24.42 15.23 25.87
N ILE A 47 -25.13 15.02 24.76
CA ILE A 47 -25.16 13.74 24.05
C ILE A 47 -23.78 13.57 23.40
N PRO A 48 -23.03 12.49 23.65
CA PRO A 48 -21.74 12.27 22.99
C PRO A 48 -21.93 12.26 21.46
N ARG A 49 -21.05 12.92 20.72
CA ARG A 49 -21.12 12.92 19.25
C ARG A 49 -20.94 11.49 18.76
N ARG A 50 -21.73 11.08 17.75
CA ARG A 50 -21.68 9.72 17.16
C ARG A 50 -20.27 9.32 16.68
N THR A 51 -19.44 10.30 16.35
CA THR A 51 -18.01 10.17 16.01
C THR A 51 -17.18 9.55 17.14
N ASP A 52 -17.47 9.90 18.39
CA ASP A 52 -16.67 9.51 19.57
C ASP A 52 -16.92 8.03 19.93
N ALA A 53 -18.14 7.54 19.69
CA ALA A 53 -18.47 6.12 19.80
C ALA A 53 -17.91 5.29 18.62
N MET A 54 -17.71 5.91 17.45
CA MET A 54 -17.15 5.27 16.26
C MET A 54 -15.64 5.06 16.36
N GLU A 55 -14.88 6.04 16.87
CA GLU A 55 -13.44 5.89 17.11
C GLU A 55 -13.17 4.79 18.17
N GLY A 56 -13.97 4.75 19.24
CA GLY A 56 -13.89 3.72 20.27
C GLY A 56 -14.21 2.30 19.75
N SER A 57 -15.21 2.14 18.89
CA SER A 57 -15.58 0.83 18.33
C SER A 57 -14.59 0.28 17.29
N LEU A 58 -13.77 1.14 16.69
CA LEU A 58 -12.67 0.73 15.80
C LEU A 58 -11.38 0.43 16.59
N ALA A 59 -11.18 1.06 17.75
CA ALA A 59 -10.01 0.89 18.61
C ALA A 59 -10.13 -0.25 19.64
N SER A 60 -11.34 -0.67 20.01
CA SER A 60 -11.54 -1.61 21.13
C SER A 60 -11.51 -3.09 20.73
N ALA A 61 -10.35 -3.59 20.34
CA ALA A 61 -10.05 -5.03 20.42
C ALA A 61 -8.55 -5.27 20.23
N ARG A 62 -7.70 -5.14 21.27
CA ARG A 62 -6.40 -5.83 21.29
C ARG A 62 -5.67 -5.82 22.63
N ASP A 63 -4.98 -6.94 22.82
CA ASP A 63 -3.99 -7.24 23.85
C ASP A 63 -2.60 -7.26 23.16
N GLY A 64 -1.66 -6.44 23.62
CA GLY A 64 -0.22 -6.77 23.63
C GLY A 64 0.72 -6.63 22.41
N ALA A 65 0.32 -6.27 21.18
CA ALA A 65 1.30 -6.11 20.08
C ALA A 65 1.08 -4.83 19.25
N GLU A 66 2.12 -3.98 19.16
CA GLU A 66 2.20 -2.81 18.27
C GLU A 66 2.18 -3.27 16.79
N GLY A 67 0.98 -3.45 16.21
CA GLY A 67 0.81 -3.75 14.80
C GLY A 67 0.83 -2.49 13.93
N ASP A 68 1.50 -2.54 12.78
CA ASP A 68 1.41 -1.49 11.75
C ASP A 68 0.04 -1.55 11.05
N VAL A 69 -0.60 -0.38 10.91
CA VAL A 69 -1.83 -0.20 10.13
C VAL A 69 -1.65 0.90 9.08
N LEU A 70 -2.30 0.75 7.94
CA LEU A 70 -2.53 1.87 7.03
C LEU A 70 -3.32 2.98 7.73
N PRO A 71 -3.07 4.27 7.41
CA PRO A 71 -3.92 5.38 7.78
C PRO A 71 -5.40 5.09 7.47
N TYR A 72 -6.28 5.19 8.47
CA TYR A 72 -7.69 4.88 8.32
C TYR A 72 -8.57 5.67 9.28
N GLY A 73 -9.77 6.04 8.84
CA GLY A 73 -10.69 6.85 9.64
C GLY A 73 -12.16 6.66 9.28
N PRO A 74 -13.09 7.11 10.13
CA PRO A 74 -14.52 7.06 9.83
C PRO A 74 -14.89 8.06 8.71
N LEU A 75 -15.93 7.74 7.94
CA LEU A 75 -16.59 8.73 7.10
C LEU A 75 -17.31 9.77 7.98
N ASP A 76 -17.21 11.05 7.61
CA ASP A 76 -17.92 12.17 8.23
C ASP A 76 -18.73 12.93 7.17
N PRO A 77 -19.99 12.53 6.93
CA PRO A 77 -20.81 13.11 5.86
C PRO A 77 -21.33 14.51 6.19
N GLU A 78 -21.28 14.92 7.46
CA GLU A 78 -21.72 16.26 7.89
C GLU A 78 -20.62 17.30 7.61
N ALA A 79 -19.36 16.92 7.76
CA ALA A 79 -18.22 17.80 7.47
C ALA A 79 -17.88 17.86 5.97
N ASP A 80 -17.96 16.72 5.27
CA ASP A 80 -17.38 16.54 3.95
C ASP A 80 -18.38 15.98 2.93
N ARG A 81 -18.42 16.61 1.75
CA ARG A 81 -19.37 16.30 0.68
C ARG A 81 -19.00 15.03 -0.09
N THR A 82 -17.75 14.57 0.04
CA THR A 82 -17.21 13.41 -0.69
C THR A 82 -16.27 12.62 0.21
N PHE A 83 -16.14 11.32 -0.07
CA PHE A 83 -15.22 10.44 0.66
C PHE A 83 -13.76 10.89 0.51
N GLU A 84 -13.38 11.43 -0.65
CA GLU A 84 -12.03 11.95 -0.86
C GLU A 84 -11.74 13.17 0.02
N LEU A 85 -12.71 14.09 0.19
CA LEU A 85 -12.54 15.24 1.08
C LEU A 85 -12.34 14.79 2.53
N THR A 86 -13.15 13.85 3.01
CA THR A 86 -12.97 13.25 4.34
C THR A 86 -11.60 12.62 4.48
N LEU A 87 -11.15 11.83 3.49
CA LEU A 87 -9.84 11.20 3.54
C LEU A 87 -8.72 12.24 3.63
N ARG A 88 -8.74 13.26 2.77
CA ARG A 88 -7.72 14.32 2.74
C ARG A 88 -7.66 15.08 4.05
N ARG A 89 -8.82 15.47 4.60
CA ARG A 89 -8.91 16.13 5.89
C ARG A 89 -8.35 15.26 7.01
N TRP A 90 -8.83 14.02 7.11
CA TRP A 90 -8.39 13.08 8.13
C TRP A 90 -6.88 12.82 8.06
N VAL A 91 -6.32 12.57 6.87
CA VAL A 91 -4.87 12.34 6.73
C VAL A 91 -4.07 13.56 7.14
N ARG A 92 -4.49 14.78 6.75
CA ARG A 92 -3.83 16.02 7.16
C ARG A 92 -3.85 16.19 8.68
N GLU A 93 -5.00 16.02 9.31
CA GLU A 93 -5.16 16.16 10.77
C GLU A 93 -4.35 15.12 11.55
N ARG A 94 -4.26 13.89 11.04
CA ARG A 94 -3.66 12.76 11.78
C ARG A 94 -2.21 12.49 11.46
N THR A 95 -1.70 13.01 10.35
CA THR A 95 -0.32 12.74 9.89
C THR A 95 0.48 13.99 9.55
N GLY A 96 -0.18 15.15 9.42
CA GLY A 96 0.44 16.40 8.95
C GLY A 96 0.71 16.42 7.45
N LEU A 97 0.32 15.38 6.69
CA LEU A 97 0.61 15.28 5.26
C LEU A 97 -0.51 15.84 4.39
N ASP A 98 -0.10 16.61 3.39
CA ASP A 98 -0.94 16.97 2.25
C ASP A 98 -0.86 15.91 1.16
N LEU A 99 -2.01 15.32 0.82
CA LEU A 99 -2.10 14.36 -0.28
C LEU A 99 -2.02 15.08 -1.63
N GLY A 100 -1.09 14.69 -2.50
CA GLY A 100 -1.02 15.17 -3.87
C GLY A 100 -2.04 14.46 -4.76
N TYR A 101 -1.61 13.35 -5.35
CA TYR A 101 -2.47 12.45 -6.10
C TYR A 101 -3.29 11.58 -5.16
N VAL A 102 -4.59 11.42 -5.45
CA VAL A 102 -5.49 10.49 -4.74
C VAL A 102 -6.37 9.79 -5.76
N GLU A 103 -6.60 8.50 -5.54
CA GLU A 103 -7.52 7.69 -6.33
C GLU A 103 -8.15 6.60 -5.47
N GLN A 104 -9.44 6.34 -5.67
CA GLN A 104 -10.11 5.21 -5.06
C GLN A 104 -9.59 3.88 -5.65
N LEU A 105 -9.11 2.98 -4.78
CA LEU A 105 -8.63 1.66 -5.16
C LEU A 105 -9.77 0.67 -5.36
N TYR A 106 -10.45 0.35 -4.26
CA TYR A 106 -11.47 -0.69 -4.19
C TYR A 106 -12.29 -0.55 -2.90
N THR A 107 -13.39 -1.29 -2.81
CA THR A 107 -14.23 -1.35 -1.59
C THR A 107 -14.11 -2.73 -0.97
N PHE A 108 -13.76 -2.79 0.31
CA PHE A 108 -13.49 -4.01 1.06
C PHE A 108 -14.61 -4.24 2.08
N GLY A 109 -15.33 -5.36 1.95
CA GLY A 109 -16.48 -5.70 2.80
C GLY A 109 -16.42 -7.09 3.44
N ASP A 110 -15.25 -7.74 3.36
CA ASP A 110 -15.07 -9.14 3.69
C ASP A 110 -15.24 -9.42 5.18
N ARG A 111 -15.68 -10.65 5.47
CA ARG A 111 -15.98 -11.12 6.83
C ARG A 111 -14.71 -11.17 7.70
N ASP A 112 -13.54 -11.31 7.12
CA ASP A 112 -12.27 -11.43 7.85
C ASP A 112 -11.77 -10.09 8.42
N ARG A 113 -12.22 -8.96 7.84
CA ARG A 113 -12.07 -7.64 8.47
C ARG A 113 -12.81 -7.57 9.81
N SER A 114 -13.85 -8.39 9.96
CA SER A 114 -14.62 -8.55 11.19
C SER A 114 -14.14 -9.69 12.10
N ALA A 115 -13.14 -10.47 11.68
CA ALA A 115 -12.56 -11.54 12.49
C ALA A 115 -11.77 -11.03 13.70
N GLN A 116 -11.69 -9.72 13.93
CA GLN A 116 -11.18 -9.12 15.17
C GLN A 116 -12.27 -8.41 15.99
N ARG A 117 -13.52 -8.43 15.53
CA ARG A 117 -14.58 -7.62 16.13
C ARG A 117 -15.23 -8.31 17.32
N PRO A 118 -15.60 -7.52 18.36
CA PRO A 118 -16.51 -7.97 19.40
C PRO A 118 -17.85 -8.41 18.81
N VAL A 119 -18.49 -9.40 19.44
CA VAL A 119 -19.85 -9.82 19.11
C VAL A 119 -20.78 -8.59 19.24
N GLY A 120 -21.58 -8.32 18.21
CA GLY A 120 -22.50 -7.17 18.17
C GLY A 120 -21.95 -5.88 17.55
N ALA A 121 -20.66 -5.81 17.18
CA ALA A 121 -20.10 -4.61 16.55
C ALA A 121 -20.63 -4.42 15.09
N PRO A 122 -20.95 -3.18 14.66
CA PRO A 122 -21.69 -2.92 13.41
C PRO A 122 -20.85 -3.12 12.14
N LYS A 123 -21.16 -4.05 11.20
CA LYS A 123 -20.33 -4.36 9.99
C LYS A 123 -19.62 -3.13 9.38
N VAL A 124 -18.30 -3.19 9.18
CA VAL A 124 -17.50 -2.10 8.59
C VAL A 124 -17.22 -2.41 7.12
N ILE A 125 -17.51 -1.46 6.24
CA ILE A 125 -17.07 -1.45 4.84
C ILE A 125 -15.91 -0.46 4.73
N SER A 126 -14.78 -0.87 4.16
CA SER A 126 -13.69 0.07 3.82
C SER A 126 -13.82 0.55 2.39
N VAL A 127 -13.71 1.85 2.19
CA VAL A 127 -13.33 2.40 0.89
C VAL A 127 -11.85 2.71 0.94
N ALA A 128 -11.05 2.00 0.13
CA ALA A 128 -9.61 2.17 0.12
C ALA A 128 -9.18 3.16 -0.97
N TYR A 129 -8.14 3.92 -0.69
CA TYR A 129 -7.53 4.90 -1.58
C TYR A 129 -6.03 4.66 -1.73
N LEU A 130 -5.51 4.98 -2.91
CA LEU A 130 -4.09 5.15 -3.18
C LEU A 130 -3.81 6.64 -3.21
N ALA A 131 -2.81 7.07 -2.46
CA ALA A 131 -2.31 8.43 -2.51
C ALA A 131 -0.81 8.45 -2.74
N LEU A 132 -0.34 9.42 -3.52
CA LEU A 132 1.08 9.64 -3.75
C LEU A 132 1.47 10.99 -3.17
N VAL A 133 2.58 11.00 -2.44
CA VAL A 133 3.15 12.21 -1.85
C VAL A 133 4.64 12.26 -2.16
N ARG A 134 5.17 13.49 -2.25
CA ARG A 134 6.61 13.68 -2.08
C ARG A 134 6.91 13.45 -0.60
N GLU A 135 7.98 12.71 -0.32
CA GLU A 135 8.31 12.40 1.07
C GLU A 135 8.45 13.68 1.90
N ASP A 136 7.72 13.70 3.01
CA ASP A 136 7.79 14.73 4.03
C ASP A 136 7.93 14.04 5.40
N ARG A 137 8.27 14.80 6.45
CA ARG A 137 8.33 14.30 7.83
C ARG A 137 6.92 14.34 8.43
N PRO A 138 6.24 13.19 8.59
CA PRO A 138 4.90 13.20 9.11
C PRO A 138 4.95 13.53 10.62
N THR A 139 4.09 14.43 11.07
CA THR A 139 4.10 15.01 12.44
C THR A 139 2.71 14.88 13.06
N GLY A 140 2.25 13.62 13.14
CA GLY A 140 0.89 13.28 13.55
C GLY A 140 0.78 12.67 14.95
N PRO A 141 -0.38 12.81 15.62
CA PRO A 141 -0.63 12.20 16.93
C PRO A 141 -0.54 10.66 16.90
N ASP A 142 -0.82 10.04 15.76
CA ASP A 142 -0.82 8.57 15.60
C ASP A 142 0.58 7.98 15.32
N ARG A 143 1.63 8.74 15.63
CA ARG A 143 3.04 8.37 15.43
C ARG A 143 3.28 7.81 14.03
N PRO A 144 2.94 8.56 12.97
CA PRO A 144 3.06 8.10 11.60
C PRO A 144 4.52 7.76 11.26
N ARG A 145 4.74 6.65 10.55
CA ARG A 145 6.07 6.14 10.19
C ARG A 145 6.12 5.70 8.73
N TRP A 146 7.17 6.11 8.04
CA TRP A 146 7.52 5.57 6.72
C TRP A 146 8.16 4.19 6.87
N ARG A 147 7.52 3.17 6.29
CA ARG A 147 8.02 1.80 6.25
C ARG A 147 8.40 1.44 4.81
N ASP A 148 9.50 0.73 4.62
CA ASP A 148 9.81 0.17 3.31
C ASP A 148 8.76 -0.90 2.96
N TRP A 149 8.09 -0.76 1.81
CA TRP A 149 6.99 -1.67 1.49
C TRP A 149 7.46 -3.11 1.27
N TYR A 150 8.76 -3.34 1.01
CA TYR A 150 9.33 -4.66 0.76
C TYR A 150 9.54 -5.43 2.07
N THR A 151 9.46 -4.74 3.22
CA THR A 151 9.35 -5.41 4.51
C THR A 151 8.04 -6.17 4.64
N PHE A 152 6.95 -5.68 4.05
CA PHE A 152 5.66 -6.36 3.99
C PHE A 152 5.57 -7.36 2.85
N PHE A 153 6.38 -7.24 1.79
CA PHE A 153 6.38 -8.19 0.68
C PHE A 153 7.81 -8.52 0.25
N PRO A 154 8.55 -9.32 1.05
CA PRO A 154 9.96 -9.60 0.79
C PRO A 154 10.21 -10.40 -0.50
N TRP A 155 9.15 -10.90 -1.14
CA TRP A 155 9.19 -11.61 -2.42
C TRP A 155 8.98 -10.70 -3.65
N GLU A 156 8.82 -9.38 -3.46
CA GLU A 156 8.49 -8.45 -4.56
C GLU A 156 9.67 -7.65 -5.11
N ASP A 157 10.85 -7.65 -4.46
CA ASP A 157 12.02 -6.87 -4.90
C ASP A 157 12.99 -7.73 -5.72
N TRP A 158 12.85 -7.67 -7.05
CA TRP A 158 13.67 -8.38 -8.03
C TRP A 158 14.75 -7.48 -8.65
N ARG A 159 15.10 -6.35 -8.01
CA ARG A 159 16.11 -5.41 -8.54
C ARG A 159 17.55 -5.92 -8.48
N GLN A 160 17.79 -7.01 -7.75
CA GLN A 160 19.10 -7.67 -7.71
C GLN A 160 18.98 -9.02 -8.42
N ASP A 161 18.24 -9.95 -7.82
CA ASP A 161 17.94 -11.29 -8.34
C ASP A 161 16.58 -11.74 -7.79
N GLN A 162 16.15 -12.95 -8.13
CA GLN A 162 14.99 -13.58 -7.48
C GLN A 162 15.16 -13.58 -5.95
N PRO A 163 14.18 -13.04 -5.19
CA PRO A 163 14.24 -13.09 -3.73
C PRO A 163 14.35 -14.52 -3.20
N GLU A 164 15.35 -14.75 -2.35
CA GLU A 164 15.70 -16.09 -1.86
C GLU A 164 14.54 -16.76 -1.08
N VAL A 165 13.65 -15.95 -0.48
CA VAL A 165 12.42 -16.44 0.17
C VAL A 165 11.50 -17.20 -0.79
N ILE A 166 11.52 -16.84 -2.08
CA ILE A 166 10.75 -17.56 -3.11
C ILE A 166 11.30 -18.98 -3.24
N ARG A 167 12.60 -19.11 -3.47
CA ARG A 167 13.26 -20.41 -3.69
C ARG A 167 13.27 -21.29 -2.45
N ARG A 168 13.57 -20.71 -1.27
CA ARG A 168 13.74 -21.47 -0.02
C ARG A 168 12.44 -21.83 0.69
N THR A 169 11.40 -21.02 0.52
CA THR A 169 10.19 -21.16 1.35
C THR A 169 8.91 -21.21 0.52
N ILE A 170 8.68 -20.25 -0.36
CA ILE A 170 7.41 -20.15 -1.08
C ILE A 170 7.25 -21.29 -2.09
N ALA A 171 8.21 -21.47 -3.00
CA ALA A 171 8.09 -22.48 -4.05
C ALA A 171 7.95 -23.92 -3.51
N PRO A 172 8.73 -24.37 -2.50
CA PRO A 172 8.52 -25.68 -1.89
C PRO A 172 7.15 -25.83 -1.22
N ALA A 173 6.67 -24.78 -0.52
CA ALA A 173 5.38 -24.81 0.15
C ALA A 173 4.22 -24.85 -0.84
N LEU A 174 4.29 -24.07 -1.93
CA LEU A 174 3.29 -24.10 -3.01
C LEU A 174 3.28 -25.45 -3.74
N SER A 175 4.44 -26.05 -3.99
CA SER A 175 4.54 -27.39 -4.57
C SER A 175 3.89 -28.45 -3.67
N THR A 176 4.13 -28.39 -2.36
CA THR A 176 3.50 -29.26 -1.37
C THR A 176 1.99 -29.07 -1.33
N TRP A 177 1.52 -27.83 -1.29
CA TRP A 177 0.09 -27.49 -1.31
C TRP A 177 -0.61 -27.94 -2.60
N ALA A 178 0.05 -27.84 -3.75
CA ALA A 178 -0.46 -28.37 -5.01
C ALA A 178 -0.53 -29.91 -4.98
N ALA A 179 0.49 -30.58 -4.42
CA ALA A 179 0.54 -32.03 -4.30
C ALA A 179 -0.50 -32.63 -3.33
N GLN A 180 -1.06 -31.83 -2.42
CA GLN A 180 -2.17 -32.23 -1.55
C GLN A 180 -3.52 -32.34 -2.29
N ALA A 181 -3.66 -31.73 -3.47
CA ALA A 181 -4.86 -31.90 -4.28
C ALA A 181 -4.94 -33.32 -4.90
N PRO A 182 -6.17 -33.83 -5.14
CA PRO A 182 -6.38 -35.04 -5.93
C PRO A 182 -5.59 -35.01 -7.24
N ARG A 183 -5.10 -36.17 -7.70
CA ARG A 183 -4.42 -36.28 -9.00
C ARG A 183 -5.38 -35.91 -10.14
N GLY A 184 -4.85 -35.36 -11.23
CA GLY A 184 -5.63 -34.81 -12.34
C GLY A 184 -5.70 -33.28 -12.31
N SER A 185 -6.73 -32.70 -12.92
CA SER A 185 -6.81 -31.24 -13.13
C SER A 185 -6.70 -30.39 -11.87
N PRO A 186 -7.26 -30.77 -10.69
CA PRO A 186 -7.14 -29.93 -9.50
C PRO A 186 -5.69 -29.71 -9.05
N ARG A 187 -4.81 -30.70 -9.22
CA ARG A 187 -3.38 -30.56 -8.92
C ARG A 187 -2.67 -29.69 -9.95
N GLU A 188 -3.01 -29.85 -11.22
CA GLU A 188 -2.44 -29.08 -12.32
C GLU A 188 -2.84 -27.60 -12.23
N GLU A 189 -4.11 -27.30 -11.97
CA GLU A 189 -4.63 -25.94 -11.74
C GLU A 189 -3.91 -25.25 -10.57
N ARG A 190 -3.66 -25.98 -9.46
CA ARG A 190 -2.88 -25.44 -8.35
C ARG A 190 -1.43 -25.14 -8.72
N ARG A 191 -0.78 -26.02 -9.49
CA ARG A 191 0.58 -25.79 -9.99
C ARG A 191 0.63 -24.59 -10.94
N GLU A 192 -0.27 -24.52 -11.90
CA GLU A 192 -0.38 -23.42 -12.84
C GLU A 192 -0.58 -22.08 -12.12
N ARG A 193 -1.50 -22.04 -11.15
CA ARG A 193 -1.75 -20.83 -10.35
C ARG A 193 -0.51 -20.39 -9.57
N ALA A 194 0.26 -21.33 -9.00
CA ALA A 194 1.53 -21.03 -8.34
C ALA A 194 2.59 -20.53 -9.35
N GLY A 195 2.67 -21.17 -10.53
CA GLY A 195 3.51 -20.79 -11.66
C GLY A 195 3.26 -19.35 -12.09
N ILE A 196 2.02 -19.01 -12.43
CA ILE A 196 1.61 -17.68 -12.88
C ILE A 196 1.84 -16.61 -11.81
N ALA A 197 1.54 -16.92 -10.54
CA ALA A 197 1.68 -15.94 -9.46
C ALA A 197 3.14 -15.59 -9.16
N PHE A 198 4.04 -16.59 -9.13
CA PHE A 198 5.42 -16.43 -8.66
C PHE A 198 6.49 -16.55 -9.76
N GLY A 199 6.11 -16.72 -11.03
CA GLY A 199 7.06 -16.95 -12.12
C GLY A 199 7.81 -18.27 -11.96
N LEU A 200 7.11 -19.33 -11.57
CA LEU A 200 7.68 -20.68 -11.40
C LEU A 200 7.42 -21.52 -12.66
N GLU A 201 8.18 -22.61 -12.82
CA GLU A 201 7.96 -23.60 -13.89
C GLU A 201 7.98 -23.00 -15.31
N GLY A 202 8.80 -21.95 -15.53
CA GLY A 202 8.94 -21.28 -16.83
C GLY A 202 7.94 -20.15 -17.08
N ALA A 203 7.00 -19.91 -16.17
CA ALA A 203 6.16 -18.72 -16.22
C ALA A 203 6.99 -17.44 -15.99
N GLY A 204 6.66 -16.36 -16.71
CA GLY A 204 7.29 -15.06 -16.53
C GLY A 204 6.84 -14.36 -15.23
N TRP A 205 7.72 -13.54 -14.65
CA TRP A 205 7.36 -12.70 -13.51
C TRP A 205 6.50 -11.50 -13.94
N ASP A 206 5.29 -11.42 -13.40
CA ASP A 206 4.41 -10.25 -13.57
C ASP A 206 4.39 -9.39 -12.30
N ALA A 207 4.92 -8.18 -12.41
CA ALA A 207 4.99 -7.22 -11.32
C ALA A 207 3.61 -6.74 -10.84
N ASP A 208 2.56 -6.85 -11.67
CA ASP A 208 1.22 -6.33 -11.35
C ASP A 208 0.42 -7.30 -10.45
N ARG A 209 0.81 -8.58 -10.38
CA ARG A 209 0.14 -9.68 -9.64
C ARG A 209 0.41 -9.71 -8.13
N VAL A 210 0.61 -8.55 -7.51
CA VAL A 210 0.94 -8.44 -6.08
C VAL A 210 -0.18 -9.00 -5.20
N LEU A 211 -1.44 -8.68 -5.53
CA LEU A 211 -2.59 -9.19 -4.80
C LEU A 211 -2.72 -10.72 -4.95
N ASP A 212 -2.63 -11.24 -6.18
CA ASP A 212 -2.72 -12.68 -6.45
C ASP A 212 -1.70 -13.48 -5.63
N ARG A 213 -0.45 -12.99 -5.55
CA ARG A 213 0.59 -13.59 -4.71
C ARG A 213 0.24 -13.55 -3.23
N TYR A 214 -0.21 -12.40 -2.73
CA TYR A 214 -0.60 -12.27 -1.33
C TYR A 214 -1.77 -13.22 -0.98
N GLU A 215 -2.80 -13.27 -1.82
CA GLU A 215 -3.96 -14.17 -1.64
C GLU A 215 -3.54 -15.64 -1.65
N LEU A 216 -2.66 -16.03 -2.56
CA LEU A 216 -2.16 -17.40 -2.62
C LEU A 216 -1.38 -17.76 -1.34
N LEU A 217 -0.51 -16.88 -0.86
CA LEU A 217 0.21 -17.10 0.40
C LEU A 217 -0.74 -17.12 1.61
N TYR A 218 -1.81 -16.32 1.59
CA TYR A 218 -2.87 -16.36 2.60
C TYR A 218 -3.63 -17.68 2.57
N GLU A 219 -4.01 -18.17 1.38
CA GLU A 219 -4.69 -19.46 1.20
C GLU A 219 -3.83 -20.64 1.67
N VAL A 220 -2.53 -20.64 1.38
CA VAL A 220 -1.62 -21.70 1.83
C VAL A 220 -1.27 -21.57 3.32
N GLY A 221 -1.54 -20.42 3.93
CA GLY A 221 -1.22 -20.18 5.34
C GLY A 221 0.26 -19.86 5.56
N LEU A 222 0.90 -19.14 4.63
CA LEU A 222 2.31 -18.71 4.75
C LEU A 222 2.46 -17.28 5.30
N VAL A 223 1.35 -16.57 5.49
CA VAL A 223 1.33 -15.26 6.15
C VAL A 223 0.67 -15.35 7.52
N ARG A 224 1.06 -14.46 8.44
CA ARG A 224 0.56 -14.45 9.83
C ARG A 224 -0.94 -14.18 9.89
N GLU A 225 -1.44 -13.36 8.97
CA GLU A 225 -2.85 -13.01 8.84
C GLU A 225 -3.73 -14.25 8.66
N ALA A 226 -3.30 -15.21 7.84
CA ALA A 226 -4.04 -16.46 7.61
C ALA A 226 -4.22 -17.28 8.90
N HIS A 227 -3.16 -17.38 9.70
CA HIS A 227 -3.21 -18.09 11.00
C HIS A 227 -4.10 -17.36 11.99
N ARG A 228 -3.95 -16.02 12.08
CA ARG A 228 -4.76 -15.17 12.95
C ARG A 228 -6.25 -15.31 12.64
N ASP A 229 -6.61 -15.34 11.36
CA ASP A 229 -8.00 -15.32 10.93
C ASP A 229 -8.61 -16.75 11.01
N ARG A 230 -7.79 -17.80 10.82
CA ARG A 230 -8.14 -19.22 11.11
C ARG A 230 -8.17 -19.57 12.61
N LYS A 231 -7.45 -18.85 13.49
CA LYS A 231 -7.43 -19.08 14.95
C LYS A 231 -8.83 -18.99 15.58
N ARG A 232 -9.73 -18.17 15.02
CA ARG A 232 -11.15 -18.14 15.44
C ARG A 232 -11.94 -19.40 15.05
N ALA A 233 -11.34 -20.33 14.31
CA ALA A 233 -11.84 -21.68 14.02
C ALA A 233 -11.11 -22.80 14.81
N GLY A 234 -10.24 -22.46 15.79
CA GLY A 234 -9.71 -23.43 16.78
C GLY A 234 -8.25 -23.89 16.65
N ALA A 235 -7.36 -23.17 15.94
CA ALA A 235 -5.95 -23.55 15.74
C ALA A 235 -4.92 -22.78 16.61
N ASP A 236 -3.78 -23.42 16.93
CA ASP A 236 -2.67 -22.89 17.76
C ASP A 236 -1.92 -21.70 17.09
N PRO A 237 -1.79 -20.54 17.77
CA PRO A 237 -1.14 -19.33 17.24
C PRO A 237 0.39 -19.34 17.15
N THR A 238 1.08 -20.36 17.69
CA THR A 238 2.54 -20.33 17.86
C THR A 238 3.33 -21.05 16.76
N GLN A 239 2.65 -21.62 15.76
CA GLN A 239 3.31 -22.37 14.69
C GLN A 239 3.06 -21.73 13.32
N GLY A 240 4.12 -21.15 12.74
CA GLY A 240 4.15 -20.73 11.34
C GLY A 240 5.06 -19.50 11.13
N PRO A 241 6.12 -19.57 10.31
CA PRO A 241 6.90 -18.39 9.95
C PRO A 241 6.01 -17.46 9.11
N GLY A 242 5.58 -16.33 9.67
CA GLY A 242 4.88 -15.32 8.89
C GLY A 242 5.85 -14.68 7.91
N LEU A 243 5.70 -14.97 6.62
CA LEU A 243 6.52 -14.32 5.60
C LEU A 243 6.20 -12.81 5.61
N GLY A 244 7.23 -11.97 5.70
CA GLY A 244 7.13 -10.51 5.74
C GLY A 244 6.48 -9.94 7.01
N HIS A 245 6.51 -8.62 7.14
CA HIS A 245 5.89 -7.90 8.25
C HIS A 245 4.35 -7.97 8.13
N ALA A 246 3.71 -8.43 9.20
CA ALA A 246 2.25 -8.54 9.26
C ALA A 246 1.60 -7.18 9.51
N MET A 247 0.39 -6.98 9.00
CA MET A 247 -0.45 -5.81 9.34
C MET A 247 -1.71 -6.24 10.07
N ASP A 248 -2.27 -5.29 10.81
CA ASP A 248 -3.57 -5.49 11.44
C ASP A 248 -4.72 -5.33 10.44
N MET A 249 -5.88 -5.86 10.81
CA MET A 249 -7.05 -5.97 9.93
C MET A 249 -6.70 -6.64 8.58
N ASP A 250 -7.31 -6.17 7.50
CA ASP A 250 -7.05 -6.54 6.10
C ASP A 250 -6.05 -5.58 5.42
N HIS A 251 -5.31 -4.77 6.19
CA HIS A 251 -4.51 -3.68 5.65
C HIS A 251 -3.36 -4.15 4.75
N ARG A 252 -2.78 -5.33 5.00
CA ARG A 252 -1.75 -5.91 4.12
C ARG A 252 -2.31 -6.30 2.76
N ARG A 253 -3.56 -6.75 2.71
CA ARG A 253 -4.30 -7.05 1.46
C ARG A 253 -4.62 -5.77 0.69
N ILE A 254 -5.10 -4.73 1.39
CA ILE A 254 -5.35 -3.40 0.80
C ILE A 254 -4.04 -2.84 0.23
N LEU A 255 -2.94 -3.01 0.96
CA LEU A 255 -1.63 -2.60 0.51
C LEU A 255 -1.18 -3.35 -0.75
N ALA A 256 -1.31 -4.68 -0.79
CA ALA A 256 -1.02 -5.48 -1.99
C ALA A 256 -1.81 -5.00 -3.22
N THR A 257 -3.09 -4.65 -3.01
CA THR A 257 -3.95 -4.03 -4.04
C THR A 257 -3.37 -2.69 -4.53
N GLY A 258 -2.93 -1.83 -3.60
CA GLY A 258 -2.31 -0.55 -3.90
C GLY A 258 -1.01 -0.67 -4.71
N LEU A 259 -0.16 -1.64 -4.36
CA LEU A 259 1.08 -1.94 -5.08
C LEU A 259 0.81 -2.42 -6.51
N GLY A 260 -0.11 -3.38 -6.70
CA GLY A 260 -0.50 -3.81 -8.05
C GLY A 260 -1.08 -2.66 -8.87
N ARG A 261 -1.90 -1.81 -8.26
CA ARG A 261 -2.49 -0.65 -8.95
C ARG A 261 -1.45 0.37 -9.38
N ILE A 262 -0.51 0.75 -8.52
CA ILE A 262 0.52 1.74 -8.88
C ILE A 262 1.41 1.20 -10.01
N ARG A 263 1.82 -0.07 -9.93
CA ARG A 263 2.64 -0.73 -10.98
C ARG A 263 1.93 -0.77 -12.33
N GLY A 264 0.68 -1.22 -12.36
CA GLY A 264 -0.12 -1.19 -13.57
C GLY A 264 -0.30 0.23 -14.13
N LYS A 265 -0.46 1.23 -13.26
CA LYS A 265 -0.62 2.64 -13.67
C LYS A 265 0.61 3.26 -14.30
N LEU A 266 1.81 2.86 -13.88
CA LEU A 266 3.05 3.37 -14.48
C LEU A 266 3.10 3.11 -15.98
N ARG A 267 2.45 2.04 -16.47
CA ARG A 267 2.42 1.65 -17.89
C ARG A 267 1.72 2.66 -18.79
N TYR A 268 0.67 3.34 -18.30
CA TYR A 268 -0.22 4.16 -19.15
C TYR A 268 -0.51 5.57 -18.60
N ARG A 269 -0.08 5.90 -17.37
CA ARG A 269 -0.17 7.24 -16.81
C ARG A 269 1.19 7.72 -16.26
N PRO A 270 1.50 9.02 -16.38
CA PRO A 270 2.73 9.60 -15.86
C PRO A 270 2.62 9.87 -14.34
N VAL A 271 2.09 8.91 -13.57
CA VAL A 271 1.80 9.07 -12.14
C VAL A 271 3.09 9.14 -11.29
N VAL A 272 4.21 8.64 -11.83
CA VAL A 272 5.51 8.67 -11.16
C VAL A 272 5.99 10.08 -10.83
N PHE A 273 5.59 11.10 -11.60
CA PHE A 273 6.03 12.48 -11.37
C PHE A 273 5.44 13.09 -10.10
N GLU A 274 4.35 12.53 -9.56
CA GLU A 274 3.78 12.91 -8.27
C GLU A 274 4.71 12.54 -7.10
N LEU A 275 5.63 11.60 -7.31
CA LEU A 275 6.63 11.15 -6.33
C LEU A 275 7.98 11.88 -6.47
N LEU A 276 8.15 12.68 -7.52
CA LEU A 276 9.39 13.37 -7.83
C LEU A 276 9.36 14.85 -7.42
N PRO A 277 10.51 15.45 -7.07
CA PRO A 277 10.61 16.89 -6.93
C PRO A 277 10.28 17.61 -8.25
N GLY A 278 10.07 18.93 -8.20
CA GLY A 278 9.72 19.71 -9.40
C GLY A 278 10.77 19.66 -10.53
N THR A 279 12.02 19.37 -10.18
CA THR A 279 13.12 19.14 -11.13
C THR A 279 13.93 17.92 -10.70
N PHE A 280 14.33 17.08 -11.64
CA PHE A 280 15.01 15.81 -11.37
C PHE A 280 15.94 15.41 -12.53
N THR A 281 16.87 14.48 -12.26
CA THR A 281 17.67 13.84 -13.32
C THR A 281 16.93 12.61 -13.87
N LEU A 282 17.23 12.19 -15.11
CA LEU A 282 16.68 10.95 -15.67
C LEU A 282 17.06 9.72 -14.85
N LEU A 283 18.25 9.71 -14.25
CA LEU A 283 18.68 8.66 -13.34
C LEU A 283 17.75 8.58 -12.13
N ARG A 284 17.43 9.73 -11.51
CA ARG A 284 16.51 9.75 -10.36
C ARG A 284 15.12 9.23 -10.76
N LEU A 285 14.58 9.66 -11.90
CA LEU A 285 13.32 9.15 -12.42
C LEU A 285 13.38 7.62 -12.66
N GLN A 286 14.44 7.12 -13.29
CA GLN A 286 14.65 5.67 -13.49
C GLN A 286 14.63 4.92 -12.17
N THR A 287 15.42 5.37 -11.20
CA THR A 287 15.52 4.72 -9.88
C THR A 287 14.19 4.72 -9.13
N VAL A 288 13.38 5.77 -9.24
CA VAL A 288 12.02 5.80 -8.67
C VAL A 288 11.13 4.75 -9.35
N VAL A 289 11.15 4.64 -10.68
CA VAL A 289 10.36 3.61 -11.40
C VAL A 289 10.83 2.20 -11.01
N GLU A 290 12.14 1.95 -11.00
CA GLU A 290 12.71 0.66 -10.58
C GLU A 290 12.29 0.30 -9.16
N ALA A 291 12.37 1.27 -8.23
CA ALA A 291 11.94 1.11 -6.85
C ALA A 291 10.45 0.70 -6.74
N LEU A 292 9.56 1.32 -7.53
CA LEU A 292 8.13 1.01 -7.51
C LEU A 292 7.78 -0.33 -8.19
N VAL A 293 8.45 -0.66 -9.29
CA VAL A 293 8.18 -1.89 -10.04
C VAL A 293 8.87 -3.10 -9.41
N GLY A 294 9.97 -2.89 -8.68
CA GLY A 294 10.78 -3.97 -8.12
C GLY A 294 11.64 -4.67 -9.16
N LEU A 295 11.94 -4.02 -10.29
CA LEU A 295 12.76 -4.56 -11.38
C LEU A 295 13.79 -3.52 -11.82
N ARG A 296 14.96 -3.96 -12.31
CA ARG A 296 15.92 -3.07 -12.98
C ARG A 296 15.48 -2.76 -14.41
N LEU A 297 15.74 -1.54 -14.84
CA LEU A 297 15.43 -1.08 -16.18
C LEU A 297 16.71 -0.82 -16.96
N HIS A 298 16.69 -1.17 -18.24
CA HIS A 298 17.81 -0.86 -19.12
C HIS A 298 17.91 0.65 -19.35
N LYS A 299 19.03 1.25 -18.92
CA LYS A 299 19.25 2.71 -18.91
C LYS A 299 18.96 3.39 -20.25
N GLN A 300 19.46 2.83 -21.35
CA GLN A 300 19.27 3.44 -22.68
C GLN A 300 17.82 3.31 -23.17
N ASN A 301 17.15 2.20 -22.88
CA ASN A 301 15.75 1.99 -23.28
C ASN A 301 14.84 2.92 -22.49
N PHE A 302 15.10 3.07 -21.19
CA PHE A 302 14.37 3.98 -20.33
C PHE A 302 14.50 5.44 -20.81
N ARG A 303 15.72 5.88 -21.12
CA ARG A 303 15.96 7.22 -21.68
C ARG A 303 15.16 7.46 -22.95
N ARG A 304 15.28 6.56 -23.94
CA ARG A 304 14.54 6.65 -25.20
C ARG A 304 13.03 6.70 -24.99
N LEU A 305 12.51 5.90 -24.06
CA LEU A 305 11.08 5.85 -23.74
C LEU A 305 10.57 7.18 -23.18
N VAL A 306 11.32 7.78 -22.25
CA VAL A 306 10.95 9.06 -21.63
C VAL A 306 11.03 10.21 -22.64
N GLU A 307 12.08 10.24 -23.47
CA GLU A 307 12.30 11.27 -24.49
C GLU A 307 11.28 11.16 -25.65
N SER A 308 11.09 9.98 -26.23
CA SER A 308 10.08 9.75 -27.29
C SER A 308 8.64 9.92 -26.79
N GLY A 309 8.42 9.66 -25.50
CA GLY A 309 7.16 9.94 -24.82
C GLY A 309 6.85 11.43 -24.70
N GLY A 310 7.85 12.32 -24.87
CA GLY A 310 7.70 13.76 -24.64
C GLY A 310 7.26 14.10 -23.22
N LEU A 311 7.57 13.21 -22.26
CA LEU A 311 7.09 13.30 -20.86
C LEU A 311 7.85 14.36 -20.07
N VAL A 312 9.08 14.67 -20.48
CA VAL A 312 9.97 15.57 -19.78
C VAL A 312 10.56 16.58 -20.76
N GLU A 313 10.99 17.71 -20.22
CA GLU A 313 11.70 18.74 -20.95
C GLU A 313 12.97 19.14 -20.18
N GLY A 314 14.05 19.37 -20.93
CA GLY A 314 15.34 19.79 -20.37
C GLY A 314 15.27 21.22 -19.85
N THR A 315 15.89 21.48 -18.71
CA THR A 315 15.96 22.83 -18.12
C THR A 315 17.19 23.62 -18.56
N GLY A 316 18.09 23.00 -19.33
CA GLY A 316 19.40 23.54 -19.68
C GLY A 316 20.42 23.56 -18.52
N LYS A 317 20.01 23.16 -17.31
CA LYS A 317 20.87 23.10 -16.13
C LYS A 317 21.46 21.69 -15.96
N LEU A 318 22.65 21.63 -15.37
CA LEU A 318 23.34 20.38 -15.02
C LEU A 318 23.46 20.26 -13.49
N ASP A 319 23.28 19.07 -12.94
CA ASP A 319 23.58 18.72 -11.55
C ASP A 319 24.95 18.04 -11.46
N SER A 320 25.89 18.69 -10.77
CA SER A 320 27.24 18.19 -10.52
C SER A 320 27.36 17.34 -9.25
N ARG A 321 26.31 17.23 -8.43
CA ARG A 321 26.32 16.46 -7.17
C ARG A 321 26.17 14.95 -7.36
N THR A 322 26.11 14.48 -8.61
CA THR A 322 25.89 13.06 -8.95
C THR A 322 27.13 12.17 -8.77
N GLY A 323 28.25 12.71 -8.26
CA GLY A 323 29.49 11.97 -8.02
C GLY A 323 30.23 11.55 -9.30
N GLY A 324 29.84 12.08 -10.47
CA GLY A 324 30.42 11.78 -11.77
C GLY A 324 30.20 12.92 -12.77
N ARG A 325 30.08 12.60 -14.08
CA ARG A 325 29.79 13.61 -15.11
C ARG A 325 28.49 14.36 -14.77
N PRO A 326 28.46 15.71 -14.87
CA PRO A 326 27.26 16.49 -14.60
C PRO A 326 26.05 15.96 -15.39
N ALA A 327 24.94 15.75 -14.69
CA ALA A 327 23.72 15.20 -15.27
C ALA A 327 22.71 16.30 -15.60
N GLU A 328 22.09 16.24 -16.76
CA GLU A 328 21.05 17.19 -17.13
C GLU A 328 19.82 17.10 -16.21
N ILE A 329 19.31 18.28 -15.86
CA ILE A 329 18.12 18.45 -15.04
C ILE A 329 16.90 18.65 -15.93
N PHE A 330 15.86 17.87 -15.66
CA PHE A 330 14.59 17.86 -16.36
C PHE A 330 13.45 18.30 -15.45
N ARG A 331 12.33 18.72 -16.06
CA ARG A 331 11.04 18.90 -15.39
C ARG A 331 9.96 18.10 -16.12
N PHE A 332 8.88 17.74 -15.41
CA PHE A 332 7.72 17.09 -16.02
C PHE A 332 6.96 18.06 -16.92
N ARG A 333 6.70 17.66 -18.17
CA ARG A 333 5.95 18.44 -19.16
C ARG A 333 4.45 18.13 -19.03
N ARG A 334 3.71 18.97 -18.30
CA ARG A 334 2.29 18.71 -17.97
C ARG A 334 1.36 18.74 -19.19
N GLU A 335 1.79 19.42 -20.25
CA GLU A 335 1.05 19.59 -21.50
C GLU A 335 0.76 18.25 -22.20
N VAL A 336 1.60 17.25 -21.99
CA VAL A 336 1.42 15.89 -22.54
C VAL A 336 0.12 15.23 -22.09
N LEU A 337 -0.42 15.63 -20.93
CA LEU A 337 -1.71 15.15 -20.41
C LEU A 337 -2.90 15.62 -21.26
N ARG A 338 -2.76 16.74 -21.98
CA ARG A 338 -3.79 17.27 -22.89
C ARG A 338 -3.63 16.70 -24.30
N GLU A 339 -2.39 16.47 -24.71
CA GLU A 339 -2.04 16.03 -26.07
C GLU A 339 -2.31 14.54 -26.32
N ARG A 340 -2.24 13.70 -25.28
CA ARG A 340 -2.33 12.25 -25.42
C ARG A 340 -3.36 11.66 -24.46
N ARG A 341 -4.23 10.78 -24.98
CA ARG A 341 -5.23 10.06 -24.17
C ARG A 341 -4.60 9.03 -23.19
N ALA A 342 -3.35 8.59 -23.42
CA ALA A 342 -2.61 7.67 -22.54
C ALA A 342 -1.08 7.99 -22.49
N PRO A 343 -0.64 8.98 -21.69
CA PRO A 343 0.75 9.47 -21.66
C PRO A 343 1.67 8.70 -20.67
N GLY A 344 1.55 7.37 -20.57
CA GLY A 344 2.34 6.57 -19.62
C GLY A 344 3.73 6.17 -20.09
N VAL A 345 4.47 5.51 -19.18
CA VAL A 345 5.81 4.94 -19.44
C VAL A 345 5.63 3.46 -19.79
N VAL A 346 5.69 3.11 -21.09
CA VAL A 346 5.56 1.71 -21.55
C VAL A 346 6.78 0.88 -21.16
N LEU A 347 6.63 -0.02 -20.18
CA LEU A 347 7.72 -0.87 -19.71
C LEU A 347 8.01 -2.05 -20.67
N PRO A 348 9.27 -2.48 -20.84
CA PRO A 348 9.63 -3.65 -21.64
C PRO A 348 8.93 -4.93 -21.13
N GLY A 349 8.51 -5.82 -22.05
CA GLY A 349 7.86 -7.10 -21.72
C GLY A 349 6.33 -7.14 -21.85
N SER A 350 5.71 -6.07 -22.36
CA SER A 350 4.24 -5.96 -22.52
C SER A 350 3.77 -6.29 -23.96
N ARG A 351 4.41 -7.23 -24.65
CA ARG A 351 3.98 -7.69 -25.99
C ARG A 351 3.19 -8.98 -25.90
#